data_AF-A0A351SXY5-F1
#
_entry.id   AF-A0A351SXY5-F1
#
_cell.length_a   1.000
_cell.length_b   1.000
_cell.length_c   1.000
_cell.angle_alpha   90.00
_cell.angle_beta   90.00
_cell.angle_gamma   90.00
#
_symmetry.space_group_name_H-M   'P 1'
#
loop_
_entity.id
_entity.type
_entity.pdbx_description
1 polymer ?
#
loop_
_entity_poly.entity_id
_entity_poly.type
_entity_poly.pdbx_seq_one_letter_code
_entity_poly.pdbx_strand_id
1 'polypeptide(L)'
;MLGEINAMQEPALRQVLKSSRETLDAINNILSSTKMETLKVEVLKGSRVLGEALAEFERDVILRALQKTGFNQTKAASLLGTTRRILHYRMDKLKITEDSLAAEKGGEERRGGSK
;
A
#
# COMPACT_ATOMS: atom_id res chain seq x y z
N MET A 1 43.92 7.20 -3.81
CA MET A 1 43.64 5.80 -4.23
C MET A 1 42.64 5.06 -3.32
N LEU A 2 41.68 5.74 -2.67
CA LEU A 2 40.58 5.08 -1.93
C LEU A 2 39.18 5.61 -2.32
N GLY A 3 39.10 6.59 -3.23
CA GLY A 3 37.82 7.16 -3.70
C GLY A 3 37.17 6.37 -4.85
N GLU A 4 37.91 5.50 -5.54
CA GLU A 4 37.43 4.81 -6.75
C GLU A 4 36.82 3.43 -6.47
N ILE A 5 37.16 2.80 -5.33
CA ILE A 5 36.69 1.45 -4.99
C ILE A 5 35.20 1.46 -4.57
N ASN A 6 34.68 2.58 -4.06
CA ASN A 6 33.29 2.70 -3.62
C ASN A 6 32.31 3.10 -4.75
N ALA A 7 32.82 3.48 -5.93
CA ALA A 7 32.00 3.90 -7.07
C ALA A 7 31.61 2.73 -8.00
N MET A 8 32.35 1.62 -7.97
CA MET A 8 32.13 0.46 -8.86
C MET A 8 31.16 -0.59 -8.29
N GLN A 9 30.92 -0.64 -6.97
CA GLN A 9 30.01 -1.64 -6.37
C GLN A 9 28.55 -1.18 -6.25
N GLU A 10 28.29 0.13 -6.40
CA GLU A 10 26.97 0.74 -6.25
C GLU A 10 25.96 0.50 -7.39
N PRO A 11 26.32 0.57 -8.70
CA PRO A 11 25.31 0.61 -9.76
C PRO A 11 24.58 -0.72 -9.97
N ALA A 12 25.26 -1.86 -9.77
CA ALA A 12 24.65 -3.19 -9.87
C ALA A 12 23.67 -3.43 -8.71
N LEU A 13 24.05 -3.06 -7.48
CA LEU A 13 23.15 -3.14 -6.31
C LEU A 13 21.93 -2.23 -6.48
N ARG A 14 22.14 -1.01 -6.98
CA ARG A 14 21.05 -0.06 -7.27
C ARG A 14 20.09 -0.58 -8.33
N GLN A 15 20.61 -1.22 -9.37
CA GLN A 15 19.79 -1.85 -10.41
C GLN A 15 19.00 -3.03 -9.85
N VAL A 16 19.63 -3.89 -9.04
CA VAL A 16 18.96 -5.03 -8.38
C VAL A 16 17.83 -4.54 -7.47
N LEU A 17 18.06 -3.51 -6.63
CA LEU A 17 17.02 -2.95 -5.76
C LEU A 17 15.85 -2.35 -6.54
N LYS A 18 16.15 -1.62 -7.63
CA LYS A 18 15.12 -1.07 -8.51
C LYS A 18 14.27 -2.17 -9.14
N SER A 19 14.90 -3.20 -9.71
CA SER A 19 14.20 -4.34 -10.30
C SER A 19 13.40 -5.12 -9.25
N SER A 20 13.90 -5.24 -8.02
CA SER A 20 13.18 -5.88 -6.91
C SER A 20 11.93 -5.09 -6.50
N ARG A 21 12.00 -3.76 -6.51
CA ARG A 21 10.83 -2.91 -6.28
C ARG A 21 9.79 -3.05 -7.39
N GLU A 22 10.23 -3.07 -8.65
CA GLU A 22 9.36 -3.25 -9.81
C GLU A 22 8.64 -4.62 -9.77
N THR A 23 9.33 -5.69 -9.37
CA THR A 23 8.70 -7.00 -9.21
C THR A 23 7.70 -7.03 -8.06
N LEU A 24 8.00 -6.39 -6.92
CA LEU A 24 7.05 -6.25 -5.80
C LEU A 24 5.78 -5.49 -6.22
N ASP A 25 5.93 -4.40 -6.98
CA ASP A 25 4.80 -3.64 -7.50
C ASP A 25 3.93 -4.49 -8.46
N ALA A 26 4.56 -5.29 -9.32
CA ALA A 26 3.84 -6.20 -10.23
C ALA A 26 3.07 -7.30 -9.48
N ILE A 27 3.70 -7.92 -8.47
CA ILE A 27 3.06 -8.93 -7.61
C ILE A 27 1.85 -8.32 -6.90
N ASN A 28 2.01 -7.14 -6.31
CA ASN A 28 0.92 -6.44 -5.63
C ASN A 28 -0.25 -6.14 -6.56
N ASN A 29 -0.01 -5.79 -7.82
CA ASN A 29 -1.07 -5.55 -8.80
C ASN A 29 -1.84 -6.83 -9.15
N ILE A 30 -1.15 -7.96 -9.31
CA ILE A 30 -1.78 -9.27 -9.58
C ILE A 30 -2.63 -9.74 -8.39
N LEU A 31 -2.13 -9.56 -7.16
CA LEU A 31 -2.87 -9.90 -5.95
C LEU A 31 -4.15 -9.04 -5.82
N SER A 32 -4.08 -7.75 -6.15
CA SER A 32 -5.26 -6.88 -6.17
C SER A 32 -6.32 -7.32 -7.16
N SER A 33 -5.93 -7.64 -8.40
CA SER A 33 -6.89 -8.03 -9.43
C SER A 33 -7.59 -9.34 -9.06
N THR A 34 -6.84 -10.28 -8.49
CA THR A 34 -7.38 -11.56 -7.98
C THR A 34 -8.38 -11.32 -6.85
N LYS A 35 -8.02 -10.48 -5.87
CA LYS A 35 -8.91 -10.12 -4.76
C LYS A 35 -10.21 -9.48 -5.24
N MET A 36 -10.12 -8.57 -6.22
CA MET A 36 -11.30 -7.90 -6.77
C MET A 36 -12.22 -8.86 -7.52
N GLU A 37 -11.65 -9.82 -8.25
CA GLU A 37 -12.45 -10.87 -8.92
C GLU A 37 -13.13 -11.79 -7.90
N THR A 38 -12.47 -12.13 -6.79
CA THR A 38 -13.09 -12.88 -5.68
C THR A 38 -14.29 -12.14 -5.10
N LEU A 39 -14.14 -10.85 -4.77
CA LEU A 39 -15.25 -10.04 -4.23
C LEU A 39 -16.44 -9.99 -5.19
N LYS A 40 -16.18 -9.83 -6.48
CA LYS A 40 -17.22 -9.81 -7.52
C LYS A 40 -17.96 -11.14 -7.60
N VAL A 41 -17.24 -12.26 -7.58
CA VAL A 41 -17.84 -13.60 -7.60
C VAL A 41 -18.71 -13.84 -6.37
N GLU A 42 -18.26 -13.44 -5.18
CA GLU A 42 -19.03 -13.60 -3.94
C GLU A 42 -20.33 -12.78 -3.93
N VAL A 43 -20.27 -11.54 -4.43
CA VAL A 43 -21.46 -10.67 -4.55
C VAL A 43 -22.46 -11.25 -5.55
N LEU A 44 -22.00 -11.69 -6.72
CA LEU A 44 -22.88 -12.28 -7.74
C LEU A 44 -23.47 -13.62 -7.34
N LYS A 45 -22.77 -14.39 -6.49
CA LYS A 45 -23.28 -15.63 -5.89
C LYS A 45 -24.21 -15.39 -4.69
N GLY A 46 -24.34 -14.15 -4.22
CA GLY A 46 -25.12 -13.81 -3.03
C GLY A 46 -24.49 -14.27 -1.71
N SER A 47 -23.24 -14.76 -1.73
CA SER A 47 -22.51 -15.16 -0.52
C SER A 47 -21.91 -13.98 0.23
N ARG A 48 -21.93 -12.78 -0.37
CA ARG A 48 -21.55 -11.51 0.26
C ARG A 48 -22.49 -10.40 -0.20
N VAL A 49 -22.83 -9.48 0.69
CA VAL A 49 -23.64 -8.30 0.32
C VAL A 49 -22.77 -7.23 -0.36
N LEU A 50 -23.35 -6.51 -1.33
CA LEU A 50 -22.63 -5.48 -2.10
C LEU A 50 -21.96 -4.42 -1.20
N GLY A 51 -22.63 -4.01 -0.13
CA GLY A 51 -22.09 -3.01 0.80
C GLY A 51 -20.78 -3.42 1.46
N GLU A 52 -20.62 -4.71 1.80
CA GLU A 52 -19.39 -5.24 2.39
C GLU A 52 -18.24 -5.31 1.38
N ALA A 53 -18.53 -5.72 0.14
CA ALA A 53 -17.54 -5.74 -0.93
C ALA A 53 -17.02 -4.33 -1.26
N LEU A 54 -17.92 -3.34 -1.31
CA LEU A 54 -17.56 -1.94 -1.52
C LEU A 54 -16.73 -1.38 -0.36
N ALA A 55 -17.07 -1.70 0.88
CA ALA A 55 -16.30 -1.28 2.05
C ALA A 55 -14.89 -1.88 2.05
N GLU A 56 -14.73 -3.14 1.64
CA GLU A 56 -13.42 -3.78 1.54
C GLU A 56 -12.57 -3.17 0.43
N PHE A 57 -13.17 -2.92 -0.74
CA PHE A 57 -12.51 -2.20 -1.82
C PHE A 57 -12.09 -0.79 -1.40
N GLU A 58 -13.00 -0.03 -0.79
CA GLU A 58 -12.73 1.34 -0.32
C GLU A 58 -11.59 1.36 0.71
N ARG A 59 -11.56 0.39 1.63
CA ARG A 59 -10.49 0.26 2.63
C ARG A 59 -9.12 0.04 1.97
N ASP A 60 -9.03 -0.87 1.00
CA ASP A 60 -7.78 -1.15 0.27
C ASP A 60 -7.27 0.08 -0.48
N VAL A 61 -8.16 0.79 -1.19
CA VAL A 61 -7.80 2.00 -1.93
C VAL A 61 -7.29 3.10 -1.01
N ILE A 62 -7.97 3.33 0.13
CA ILE A 62 -7.55 4.34 1.11
C ILE A 62 -6.18 3.99 1.71
N LEU A 63 -5.95 2.74 2.10
CA LEU A 63 -4.67 2.30 2.67
C LEU A 63 -3.52 2.50 1.70
N ARG A 64 -3.69 2.14 0.42
CA ARG A 64 -2.67 2.35 -0.61
C ARG A 64 -2.40 3.82 -0.88
N ALA A 65 -3.43 4.67 -0.88
CA ALA A 65 -3.25 6.11 -1.04
C ALA A 65 -2.47 6.70 0.14
N LEU A 66 -2.74 6.24 1.37
CA LEU A 66 -1.98 6.62 2.55
C LEU A 66 -0.52 6.16 2.41
N GLN A 67 -0.26 4.89 2.08
CA GLN A 67 1.10 4.37 1.87
C GLN A 67 1.88 5.18 0.81
N LYS A 68 1.28 5.40 -0.37
CA LYS A 68 1.89 6.17 -1.47
C LYS A 68 2.23 7.61 -1.11
N THR A 69 1.56 8.17 -0.10
CA THR A 69 1.74 9.56 0.34
C THR A 69 2.49 9.69 1.66
N GLY A 70 3.10 8.60 2.15
CA GLY A 70 3.79 8.60 3.43
C GLY A 70 2.85 8.86 4.61
N PHE A 71 1.61 8.38 4.52
CA PHE A 71 0.54 8.52 5.49
C PHE A 71 0.09 9.98 5.72
N ASN A 72 0.41 10.88 4.79
CA ASN A 72 -0.10 12.24 4.81
C ASN A 72 -1.54 12.28 4.29
N GLN A 73 -2.50 12.37 5.22
CA GLN A 73 -3.94 12.34 4.91
C GLN A 73 -4.37 13.43 3.91
N THR A 74 -3.80 14.63 3.96
CA THR A 74 -4.13 15.71 3.01
C THR A 74 -3.69 15.35 1.60
N LYS A 75 -2.47 14.81 1.44
CA LYS A 75 -1.97 14.33 0.14
C LYS A 75 -2.74 13.11 -0.34
N ALA A 76 -3.07 12.16 0.54
CA ALA A 76 -3.88 11.01 0.20
C ALA A 76 -5.27 11.40 -0.30
N ALA A 77 -5.93 12.34 0.37
CA ALA A 77 -7.24 12.86 -0.05
C ALA A 77 -7.16 13.51 -1.43
N SER A 78 -6.12 14.34 -1.65
CA SER A 78 -5.86 14.94 -2.96
C SER A 78 -5.60 13.89 -4.05
N LEU A 79 -4.84 12.84 -3.75
CA LEU A 79 -4.56 11.72 -4.66
C LEU A 79 -5.84 10.97 -5.04
N LEU A 80 -6.77 10.83 -4.09
CA LEU A 80 -8.07 10.18 -4.27
C LEU A 80 -9.13 11.10 -4.88
N GLY A 81 -8.81 12.37 -5.18
CA GLY A 81 -9.77 13.34 -5.71
C GLY A 81 -10.89 13.70 -4.74
N THR A 82 -10.60 13.70 -3.43
CA THR A 82 -11.57 14.03 -2.37
C THR A 82 -11.02 15.05 -1.38
N THR A 83 -11.82 15.46 -0.41
CA THR A 83 -11.38 16.38 0.65
C THR A 83 -10.82 15.62 1.85
N ARG A 84 -9.93 16.25 2.62
CA ARG A 84 -9.42 15.68 3.88
C ARG A 84 -10.54 15.27 4.84
N ARG A 85 -11.61 16.08 4.92
CA ARG A 85 -12.78 15.80 5.78
C ARG A 85 -13.50 14.53 5.35
N ILE A 86 -13.72 14.33 4.05
CA ILE A 86 -14.35 13.12 3.53
C ILE A 86 -13.46 11.91 3.79
N LEU A 87 -12.15 12.02 3.51
CA LEU A 87 -11.21 10.94 3.78
C LEU A 87 -11.22 10.52 5.25
N HIS A 88 -11.18 11.50 6.18
CA HIS A 88 -11.27 11.23 7.62
C HIS A 88 -12.54 10.47 7.97
N TYR A 89 -13.70 10.93 7.51
CA TYR A 89 -14.97 10.24 7.75
C TYR A 89 -14.97 8.80 7.23
N ARG A 90 -14.40 8.56 6.04
CA ARG A 90 -14.26 7.20 5.49
C ARG A 90 -13.33 6.34 6.34
N MET A 91 -12.19 6.88 6.77
CA MET A 91 -11.26 6.17 7.65
C MET A 91 -11.93 5.77 8.98
N ASP A 92 -12.69 6.66 9.59
CA ASP A 92 -13.45 6.37 10.82
C ASP A 92 -14.48 5.26 10.57
N LYS A 93 -15.26 5.38 9.49
CA LYS A 93 -16.32 4.42 9.15
C LYS A 93 -15.76 3.03 8.88
N LEU A 94 -14.59 2.94 8.27
CA LEU A 94 -13.90 1.71 7.90
C LEU A 94 -12.93 1.21 8.98
N LYS A 95 -12.89 1.88 10.14
CA LYS A 95 -11.99 1.57 11.27
C LYS A 95 -10.52 1.47 10.85
N ILE A 96 -10.07 2.38 9.98
CA ILE A 96 -8.67 2.49 9.56
C ILE A 96 -7.93 3.29 10.64
N THR A 97 -7.35 2.58 11.61
CA THR A 97 -6.62 3.15 12.76
C THR A 97 -5.11 3.08 12.57
N GLU A 98 -4.35 3.78 13.42
CA GLU A 98 -2.88 3.68 13.46
C GLU A 98 -2.39 2.24 13.63
N ASP A 99 -3.09 1.39 14.39
CA ASP A 99 -2.77 -0.04 14.52
C ASP A 99 -2.90 -0.79 13.18
N SER A 100 -3.92 -0.45 12.38
CA SER A 100 -4.10 -1.00 11.04
C SER A 100 -2.99 -0.55 10.09
N LEU A 101 -2.44 0.64 10.31
CA LEU A 101 -1.34 1.21 9.53
C LEU A 101 0.01 0.63 9.99
N ALA A 102 0.15 0.29 11.28
CA ALA A 102 1.34 -0.31 11.87
C ALA A 102 1.56 -1.77 11.43
N ALA A 103 0.48 -2.54 11.27
CA ALA A 103 0.55 -3.91 10.75
C ALA A 103 1.17 -3.98 9.33
N GLU A 104 0.90 -2.96 8.51
CA GLU A 104 1.45 -2.84 7.15
C GLU A 104 2.85 -2.19 7.13
N LYS A 105 3.16 -1.30 8.11
CA LYS A 105 4.51 -0.70 8.24
C LYS A 105 5.55 -1.67 8.81
N GLY A 106 5.15 -2.66 9.60
CA GLY A 106 6.05 -3.57 10.31
C GLY A 106 6.88 -4.54 9.45
N GLY A 107 6.69 -4.55 8.13
CA GLY A 107 7.45 -5.38 7.19
C GLY A 107 8.84 -4.84 6.83
N GLU A 108 9.08 -3.53 6.97
CA GLU A 108 10.29 -2.88 6.42
C GLU A 108 11.29 -2.37 7.49
N GLU A 109 10.91 -2.30 8.76
CA GLU A 109 11.74 -1.65 9.80
C GLU A 109 12.35 -2.60 10.84
N ARG A 110 12.21 -3.93 10.68
CA ARG A 110 12.88 -4.93 11.55
C ARG A 110 14.27 -5.38 11.07
N ARG A 111 14.83 -4.75 10.03
CA ARG A 111 16.18 -5.03 9.52
C ARG A 111 17.00 -3.75 9.38
N GLY A 112 17.34 -3.12 10.50
CA GLY A 112 18.36 -2.07 10.49
C GLY A 112 18.27 -1.16 11.71
N GLY A 113 19.08 -1.46 12.74
CA GLY A 113 19.26 -0.54 13.86
C GLY A 113 19.70 -1.23 15.14
N SER A 114 21.00 -1.54 15.21
CA SER A 114 21.69 -2.03 16.40
C SER A 114 21.62 -1.05 17.57
N LYS A 115 21.66 -1.61 18.78
CA LYS A 115 22.79 -1.43 19.69
C LYS A 115 23.16 -2.77 20.31
#